data_AF-A0A8T4BYW5-F1
#
_entry.id   AF-A0A8T4BYW5-F1
#
_cell.length_a   1.000
_cell.length_b   1.000
_cell.length_c   1.000
_cell.angle_alpha   90.00
_cell.angle_beta   90.00
_cell.angle_gamma   90.00
#
_symmetry.space_group_name_H-M   'P 1'
#
loop_
_entity.id
_entity.type
_entity.pdbx_description
1 polymer ?
#
loop_
_entity_poly.entity_id
_entity_poly.type
_entity_poly.pdbx_seq_one_letter_code
_entity_poly.pdbx_strand_id
1 'polypeptide(L)'
;MAKTQQKKEQKSQSTKGSDKILGETVPAVVEELIGRTGFRGEITQVKCLVQDGKDKGRAMRRNVKGPIRVGDILMLRETEIEARRIKSKVTKGAYT
;
A
#
# COMPACT_ATOMS: atom_id res chain seq x y z
N MET A 1 23.37 -23.09 -33.42
CA MET A 1 23.66 -22.20 -32.28
C MET A 1 22.90 -20.91 -32.55
N ALA A 2 21.97 -20.37 -31.78
CA ALA A 2 21.51 -20.57 -30.41
C ALA A 2 19.97 -20.42 -30.38
N LYS A 3 19.29 -21.20 -29.53
CA LYS A 3 17.85 -21.10 -29.32
C LYS A 3 17.56 -19.93 -28.37
N THR A 4 16.84 -18.92 -28.84
CA THR A 4 16.34 -17.80 -28.04
C THR A 4 15.29 -18.32 -27.07
N GLN A 5 15.63 -18.39 -25.78
CA GLN A 5 14.74 -18.86 -24.73
C GLN A 5 13.71 -17.77 -24.40
N GLN A 6 12.44 -18.03 -24.74
CA GLN A 6 11.30 -17.25 -24.30
C GLN A 6 11.10 -17.47 -22.79
N LYS A 7 11.32 -16.43 -21.99
CA LYS A 7 11.13 -16.45 -20.54
C LYS A 7 9.63 -16.39 -20.24
N LYS A 8 9.04 -17.57 -19.98
CA LYS A 8 7.65 -17.77 -19.54
C LYS A 8 7.42 -17.01 -18.22
N GLU A 9 6.60 -15.97 -18.24
CA GLU A 9 6.03 -15.38 -17.02
C GLU A 9 5.11 -16.41 -16.35
N GLN A 10 5.56 -16.93 -15.21
CA GLN A 10 4.78 -17.85 -14.40
C GLN A 10 3.63 -17.07 -13.73
N LYS A 11 2.42 -17.17 -14.30
CA LYS A 11 1.18 -16.86 -13.58
C LYS A 11 1.07 -17.84 -12.40
N SER A 12 1.33 -17.35 -11.19
CA SER A 12 1.10 -18.08 -9.95
C SER A 12 -0.39 -18.41 -9.83
N GLN A 13 -0.75 -19.69 -9.95
CA GLN A 13 -2.09 -20.20 -9.70
C GLN A 13 -2.53 -19.87 -8.28
N SER A 14 -3.58 -19.07 -8.14
CA SER A 14 -4.23 -18.80 -6.87
C SER A 14 -5.00 -20.04 -6.40
N THR A 15 -4.81 -20.41 -5.13
CA THR A 15 -5.59 -21.43 -4.42
C THR A 15 -7.05 -20.96 -4.28
N LYS A 16 -8.00 -21.79 -4.74
CA LYS A 16 -9.47 -21.56 -4.83
C LYS A 16 -10.22 -21.31 -3.49
N GLY A 17 -9.55 -20.83 -2.44
CA GLY A 17 -10.15 -20.56 -1.12
C GLY A 17 -10.36 -19.07 -0.82
N SER A 18 -9.77 -18.16 -1.60
CA SER A 18 -9.68 -16.73 -1.26
C SER A 18 -10.73 -15.83 -1.91
N ASP A 19 -11.63 -16.35 -2.75
CA ASP A 19 -12.50 -15.48 -3.56
C ASP A 19 -13.65 -14.83 -2.77
N LYS A 20 -13.95 -15.28 -1.54
CA LYS A 20 -15.05 -14.75 -0.72
C LYS A 20 -14.70 -13.52 0.14
N ILE A 21 -13.41 -13.20 0.32
CA ILE A 21 -12.96 -12.03 1.12
C ILE A 21 -12.49 -10.88 0.20
N LEU A 22 -12.37 -11.14 -1.09
CA LEU A 22 -11.88 -10.20 -2.09
C LEU A 22 -13.07 -9.44 -2.69
N GLY A 23 -13.52 -8.40 -1.98
CA GLY A 23 -14.20 -7.29 -2.66
C GLY A 23 -13.31 -6.72 -3.77
N GLU A 24 -13.89 -5.90 -4.66
CA GLU A 24 -13.15 -5.25 -5.74
C GLU A 24 -11.93 -4.50 -5.19
N THR A 25 -10.73 -5.04 -5.43
CA THR A 25 -9.49 -4.44 -4.92
C THR A 25 -9.09 -3.29 -5.83
N VAL A 26 -8.84 -2.14 -5.23
CA VAL A 26 -8.52 -0.92 -5.97
C VAL A 26 -7.03 -0.60 -5.85
N PRO A 27 -6.30 -0.44 -6.98
CA PRO A 27 -4.91 -0.01 -6.96
C PRO A 27 -4.80 1.48 -6.57
N ALA A 28 -3.82 1.80 -5.73
CA ALA A 28 -3.48 3.16 -5.34
C ALA A 28 -1.95 3.37 -5.36
N VAL A 29 -1.49 4.49 -5.90
CA VAL A 29 -0.06 4.85 -5.96
C VAL A 29 0.31 5.69 -4.74
N VAL A 30 1.43 5.40 -4.10
CA VAL A 30 1.97 6.21 -3.00
C VAL A 30 2.52 7.52 -3.54
N GLU A 31 1.93 8.62 -3.12
CA GLU A 31 2.32 9.99 -3.50
C GLU A 31 3.35 10.55 -2.51
N GLU A 32 3.12 10.37 -1.21
CA GLU A 32 3.94 10.99 -0.15
C GLU A 32 4.03 10.10 1.10
N LEU A 33 5.18 10.15 1.77
CA LEU A 33 5.42 9.55 3.08
C LEU A 33 5.14 10.60 4.17
N ILE A 34 4.08 10.42 4.97
CA ILE A 34 3.71 11.39 6.01
C ILE A 34 4.64 11.29 7.23
N GLY A 35 4.96 10.06 7.63
CA GLY A 35 5.84 9.83 8.78
C GLY A 35 5.70 8.43 9.38
N ARG A 36 6.58 8.12 10.32
CA ARG A 36 6.54 6.88 11.09
C ARG A 36 5.64 6.99 12.32
N THR A 37 4.90 5.92 12.58
CA THR A 37 3.86 5.79 13.60
C THR A 37 3.89 4.37 14.20
N GLY A 38 3.10 4.14 15.24
CA GLY A 38 3.09 2.92 16.04
C GLY A 38 4.07 2.98 17.21
N PHE A 39 3.79 2.24 18.29
CA PHE A 39 4.56 2.28 19.54
C PHE A 39 6.06 1.97 19.34
N ARG A 40 6.39 1.09 18.40
CA ARG A 40 7.76 0.69 18.05
C ARG A 40 8.27 1.28 16.73
N GLY A 41 7.53 2.19 16.09
CA GLY A 41 7.92 2.78 14.80
C GLY A 41 7.86 1.81 13.59
N GLU A 42 7.12 0.71 13.71
CA GLU A 42 7.01 -0.33 12.67
C GLU A 42 6.07 0.05 11.51
N ILE A 43 5.27 1.10 11.69
CA ILE A 43 4.23 1.53 10.75
C ILE A 43 4.66 2.85 10.12
N THR A 44 4.55 2.95 8.81
CA THR A 44 4.71 4.20 8.08
C THR A 44 3.32 4.65 7.61
N GLN A 45 2.92 5.87 7.95
CA GLN A 45 1.73 6.47 7.39
C GLN A 45 2.07 7.08 6.03
N VAL A 46 1.29 6.72 5.02
CA VAL A 46 1.48 7.16 3.63
C VAL A 46 0.22 7.85 3.13
N LYS A 47 0.42 8.79 2.20
CA LYS A 47 -0.62 9.37 1.37
C LYS A 47 -0.57 8.66 0.02
N CYS A 48 -1.66 8.02 -0.36
CA CYS A 48 -1.78 7.30 -1.61
C CYS A 48 -2.94 7.85 -2.45
N LEU A 49 -2.74 7.93 -3.75
CA LEU A 49 -3.71 8.37 -4.75
C LEU A 49 -4.34 7.15 -5.41
N VAL A 50 -5.66 7.06 -5.32
CA VAL A 50 -6.45 5.96 -5.88
C VAL A 50 -6.47 6.06 -7.42
N GLN A 51 -6.07 4.99 -8.12
CA GLN A 51 -5.95 4.98 -9.58
C GLN A 51 -7.21 4.52 -10.30
N ASP A 52 -8.02 3.68 -9.66
CA ASP A 52 -9.17 3.03 -10.29
C ASP A 52 -10.42 3.04 -9.39
N GLY A 53 -11.56 2.64 -9.93
CA GLY A 53 -12.82 2.50 -9.20
C GLY A 53 -13.55 3.83 -8.94
N LYS A 54 -14.51 3.79 -8.01
CA LYS A 54 -15.45 4.90 -7.71
C LYS A 54 -14.74 6.15 -7.16
N ASP A 55 -13.68 5.96 -6.40
CA ASP A 55 -12.92 7.02 -5.73
C ASP A 55 -11.65 7.45 -6.51
N LYS A 56 -11.62 7.23 -7.83
CA LYS A 56 -10.45 7.57 -8.66
C LYS A 56 -10.01 9.02 -8.48
N GLY A 57 -8.72 9.24 -8.25
CA GLY A 57 -8.12 10.55 -8.02
C GLY A 57 -8.21 11.04 -6.56
N ARG A 58 -8.88 10.31 -5.67
CA ARG A 58 -8.92 10.65 -4.24
C ARG A 58 -7.59 10.35 -3.58
N ALA A 59 -7.06 11.32 -2.84
CA ALA A 59 -5.93 11.11 -1.95
C ALA A 59 -6.41 10.56 -0.60
N MET A 60 -5.85 9.42 -0.20
CA MET A 60 -6.19 8.72 1.03
C MET A 60 -4.97 8.50 1.90
N ARG A 61 -5.18 8.35 3.21
CA ARG A 61 -4.12 8.01 4.17
C ARG A 61 -4.20 6.56 4.56
N ARG A 62 -3.07 5.85 4.47
CA ARG A 62 -2.96 4.44 4.84
C ARG A 62 -1.76 4.18 5.74
N ASN A 63 -1.90 3.16 6.56
CA ASN A 63 -0.82 2.63 7.39
C ASN A 63 -0.21 1.44 6.66
N VAL A 64 1.09 1.49 6.42
CA VAL A 64 1.84 0.39 5.82
C VAL A 64 2.85 -0.10 6.83
N LYS A 65 2.95 -1.43 6.98
CA LYS A 65 3.98 -2.05 7.80
C LYS A 65 5.23 -2.26 6.95
N GLY A 66 6.38 -1.83 7.46
CA GLY A 66 7.68 -2.00 6.79
C GLY A 66 8.12 -0.81 5.93
N PRO A 67 9.23 -0.98 5.19
CA PRO A 67 9.79 0.06 4.32
C PRO A 67 8.93 0.23 3.07
N ILE A 68 8.68 1.48 2.68
CA ILE A 68 7.92 1.84 1.49
C ILE A 68 8.49 3.12 0.87
N ARG A 69 8.34 3.27 -0.44
CA ARG A 69 8.86 4.39 -1.23
C ARG A 69 7.74 5.09 -1.99
N VAL A 70 8.01 6.33 -2.39
CA VAL A 70 7.12 7.07 -3.30
C VAL A 70 7.08 6.35 -4.65
N GLY A 71 5.90 6.23 -5.23
CA GLY A 71 5.67 5.50 -6.48
C GLY A 71 5.29 4.02 -6.31
N ASP A 72 5.38 3.47 -5.09
CA ASP A 72 4.92 2.10 -4.83
C ASP A 72 3.40 1.99 -4.99
N ILE A 73 2.90 0.81 -5.40
CA ILE A 73 1.46 0.54 -5.59
C ILE A 73 0.92 -0.30 -4.44
N LEU A 74 -0.17 0.18 -3.84
CA LEU A 74 -0.93 -0.50 -2.80
C LEU A 74 -2.24 -1.02 -3.37
N MET A 75 -2.55 -2.29 -3.11
CA MET A 75 -3.86 -2.86 -3.40
C MET A 75 -4.78 -2.63 -2.19
N LEU A 76 -5.72 -1.69 -2.32
CA LEU A 76 -6.70 -1.37 -1.29
C LEU A 76 -7.88 -2.31 -1.39
N ARG A 77 -8.26 -2.95 -0.27
CA ARG A 77 -9.48 -3.77 -0.23
C ARG A 77 -10.76 -2.93 -0.15
N GLU A 78 -10.65 -1.73 0.40
CA GLU A 78 -11.74 -0.79 0.63
C GLU A 78 -11.19 0.62 0.41
N THR A 79 -11.95 1.54 -0.18
CA THR A 79 -11.57 2.95 -0.39
C THR A 79 -12.33 3.92 0.51
N GLU A 80 -13.19 3.42 1.39
CA GLU A 80 -14.05 4.26 2.22
C GLU A 80 -13.35 4.74 3.51
N ILE A 81 -12.49 3.88 4.08
CA ILE A 81 -11.86 4.11 5.38
C ILE A 81 -10.45 4.71 5.24
N GLU A 82 -10.16 5.74 6.02
CA GLU A 82 -8.83 6.37 6.08
C GLU A 82 -8.15 6.20 7.45
N ALA A 83 -6.82 6.11 7.43
CA ALA A 83 -6.02 6.19 8.64
C ALA A 83 -6.20 7.55 9.33
N ARG A 84 -6.32 7.53 10.66
CA ARG A 84 -6.41 8.74 11.48
C ARG A 84 -5.20 9.65 11.26
N ARG A 85 -5.41 10.97 11.33
CA ARG A 85 -4.31 11.96 11.28
C ARG A 85 -3.35 11.68 12.43
N ILE A 86 -2.04 11.61 12.19
CA ILE A 86 -1.06 11.72 13.27
C ILE A 86 -1.21 13.12 13.89
N LYS A 87 -1.48 13.17 15.20
CA LYS A 87 -1.66 14.44 15.95
C LYS A 87 -0.40 14.89 16.68
N SER A 88 0.56 13.99 16.90
CA SER A 88 1.74 14.28 17.71
C SER A 88 2.82 14.97 16.87
N LYS A 89 3.17 16.21 17.24
CA LYS A 89 4.44 16.86 16.85
C LYS A 89 5.68 16.14 17.43
N VAL A 90 5.46 15.20 18.35
CA VAL A 90 6.53 14.43 18.98
C VAL A 90 6.77 13.18 18.14
N THR A 91 7.85 13.19 17.37
CA THR A 91 8.54 11.98 16.93
C THR A 91 9.02 11.24 18.19
N LYS A 92 8.14 10.45 18.82
CA LYS A 92 8.56 9.55 19.91
C LYS A 92 9.52 8.54 19.31
N GLY A 93 10.80 8.77 19.55
CA GLY A 93 11.92 8.18 18.82
C GLY A 93 13.20 9.01 18.93
N ALA A 94 13.10 10.31 19.23
CA ALA A 94 14.20 11.06 19.81
C ALA A 94 14.28 10.74 21.32
N TYR A 95 14.77 9.55 21.66
CA TYR A 95 15.39 9.32 22.95
C TYR A 95 16.87 9.70 22.80
N THR A 96 17.14 11.00 22.86
CA THR A 96 18.38 11.46 23.52
C THR A 96 18.13 11.43 25.01
#